data_AF-A0A1M3F2W4-F1
#
_entry.id   AF-A0A1M3F2W4-F1
#
_cell.length_a   1.000
_cell.length_b   1.000
_cell.length_c   1.000
_cell.angle_alpha   90.00
_cell.angle_beta   90.00
_cell.angle_gamma   90.00
#
_symmetry.space_group_name_H-M   'P 1'
#
loop_
_entity.id
_entity.type
_entity.pdbx_description
1 polymer ?
#
loop_
_entity_poly.entity_id
_entity_poly.type
_entity_poly.pdbx_seq_one_letter_code
_entity_poly.pdbx_strand_id
1 'polypeptide(L)'
;MKQILLVAGVDYEFSGVDFRSLADNRRKLLDRKNTKHDDLRFITMDVRAGQVEVREITFPGGKRTESVTTTTPFTAVDRTSYTTAGGHTRFKPGQYTVMSITDVYAKVRDIGATDPGSLVELSIFSHGWMGGPILVNSTDDRQIEITVPVPGGTPIVVTVPVNGTLRDPDDKDARPRLDFIAPTMDAAALKQFKDAFASDGFAWLWGCAFPRVIHHTLWAMEGSKAYKSSGVGDDTVLDMPAVTAEDVDFLEQILAPKLGAFPSRTSISVKFKYLKWAFCVANQACYAFALATAAGVDVRAAALGTYAEYDTAGDRLMNVYSGFTAHFTFYKNYLGFTFDPEGRRYAVYKAAGLSCPSP
;
A
#
# COMPACT_ATOMS: atom_id res chain seq x y z
N MET A 1 -25.80 -8.16 -3.50
CA MET A 1 -25.47 -6.72 -3.66
C MET A 1 -23.95 -6.60 -3.81
N LYS A 2 -23.44 -5.77 -4.72
CA LYS A 2 -21.99 -5.58 -4.87
C LYS A 2 -21.49 -4.62 -3.79
N GLN A 3 -20.37 -4.94 -3.15
CA GLN A 3 -19.78 -4.14 -2.08
C GLN A 3 -18.49 -3.48 -2.53
N ILE A 4 -18.32 -2.21 -2.18
CA ILE A 4 -17.12 -1.42 -2.43
C ILE A 4 -16.66 -0.85 -1.08
N LEU A 5 -15.42 -1.16 -0.70
CA LEU A 5 -14.80 -0.64 0.52
C LEU A 5 -13.79 0.44 0.14
N LEU A 6 -14.06 1.67 0.61
CA LEU A 6 -13.21 2.84 0.42
C LEU A 6 -12.61 3.23 1.77
N VAL A 7 -11.31 3.43 1.82
CA VAL A 7 -10.60 3.84 3.04
C VAL A 7 -9.92 5.18 2.79
N ALA A 8 -10.18 6.15 3.64
CA ALA A 8 -9.54 7.46 3.61
C ALA A 8 -8.60 7.59 4.81
N GLY A 9 -7.29 7.63 4.54
CA GLY A 9 -6.27 7.90 5.55
C GLY A 9 -6.23 9.37 5.97
N VAL A 10 -5.18 9.74 6.70
CA VAL A 10 -4.94 11.10 7.19
C VAL A 10 -3.73 11.69 6.49
N ASP A 11 -3.89 12.91 6.00
CA ASP A 11 -2.73 13.74 5.69
C ASP A 11 -2.15 14.27 7.00
N TYR A 12 -1.14 13.56 7.51
CA TYR A 12 -0.52 13.84 8.80
C TYR A 12 0.18 15.21 8.87
N GLU A 13 0.41 15.87 7.72
CA GLU A 13 0.91 17.25 7.67
C GLU A 13 -0.21 18.29 7.85
N PHE A 14 -1.47 17.90 7.65
CA PHE A 14 -2.66 18.76 7.70
C PHE A 14 -2.52 20.02 6.84
N SER A 15 -1.89 19.89 5.67
CA SER A 15 -1.53 21.00 4.78
C SER A 15 -1.70 20.68 3.30
N GLY A 16 -1.84 19.41 2.91
CA GLY A 16 -1.79 18.96 1.53
C GLY A 16 -3.12 18.45 0.98
N VAL A 17 -3.67 17.38 1.57
CA VAL A 17 -4.77 16.61 0.93
C VAL A 17 -5.86 16.17 1.90
N ASP A 18 -7.09 16.15 1.39
CA ASP A 18 -8.20 15.46 2.03
C ASP A 18 -8.49 14.12 1.33
N PHE A 19 -8.00 13.03 1.92
CA PHE A 19 -8.22 11.69 1.37
C PHE A 19 -9.70 11.27 1.39
N ARG A 20 -10.53 11.86 2.27
CA ARG A 20 -11.97 11.60 2.26
C ARG A 20 -12.61 12.11 0.97
N SER A 21 -12.22 13.31 0.53
CA SER A 21 -12.66 13.85 -0.75
C SER A 21 -12.30 12.94 -1.94
N LEU A 22 -11.14 12.28 -1.91
CA LEU A 22 -10.74 11.31 -2.96
C LEU A 22 -11.59 10.04 -2.94
N ALA A 23 -11.88 9.50 -1.75
CA ALA A 23 -12.82 8.39 -1.59
C ALA A 23 -14.21 8.74 -2.14
N ASP A 24 -14.73 9.92 -1.81
CA ASP A 24 -16.03 10.39 -2.32
C ASP A 24 -16.02 10.59 -3.85
N ASN A 25 -14.90 11.04 -4.41
CA ASN A 25 -14.74 11.15 -5.86
C ASN A 25 -14.74 9.77 -6.54
N ARG A 26 -14.07 8.78 -5.94
CA ARG A 26 -14.06 7.39 -6.45
C ARG A 26 -15.46 6.79 -6.39
N ARG A 27 -16.18 6.99 -5.28
CA ARG A 27 -17.59 6.59 -5.14
C ARG A 27 -18.45 7.18 -6.26
N LYS A 28 -18.36 8.49 -6.50
CA LYS A 28 -19.13 9.17 -7.57
C LYS A 28 -18.78 8.63 -8.95
N LEU A 29 -17.50 8.34 -9.22
CA LEU A 29 -17.06 7.74 -10.47
C LEU A 29 -17.67 6.34 -10.66
N LEU A 30 -17.64 5.51 -9.62
CA LEU A 30 -18.20 4.15 -9.67
C LEU A 30 -19.72 4.16 -9.83
N ASP A 31 -20.44 5.06 -9.14
CA ASP A 31 -21.88 5.25 -9.31
C ASP A 31 -22.21 5.67 -10.75
N ARG A 32 -21.46 6.61 -11.35
CA ARG A 32 -21.64 6.99 -12.77
C ARG A 32 -21.37 5.83 -13.73
N LYS A 33 -20.41 4.96 -13.43
CA LYS A 33 -20.09 3.77 -14.24
C LYS A 33 -21.13 2.65 -14.08
N ASN A 34 -22.02 2.72 -13.09
CA ASN A 34 -23.08 1.73 -12.85
C ASN A 34 -24.29 1.91 -13.80
N THR A 35 -24.06 1.90 -15.11
CA THR A 35 -25.13 2.09 -16.11
C THR A 35 -26.10 0.92 -16.20
N LYS A 36 -25.77 -0.22 -15.58
CA LYS A 36 -26.64 -1.41 -15.47
C LYS A 36 -27.62 -1.32 -14.29
N HIS A 37 -27.46 -0.30 -13.43
CA HIS A 37 -28.26 -0.14 -12.22
C HIS A 37 -28.19 -1.36 -11.30
N ASP A 38 -26.98 -1.93 -11.13
CA ASP A 38 -26.74 -2.96 -10.13
C ASP A 38 -26.92 -2.35 -8.73
N ASP A 39 -27.43 -3.12 -7.78
CA ASP A 39 -27.47 -2.71 -6.38
C ASP A 39 -26.04 -2.63 -5.80
N LEU A 40 -25.68 -1.49 -5.23
CA LEU A 40 -24.35 -1.19 -4.69
C LEU A 40 -24.41 -0.85 -3.20
N ARG A 41 -23.44 -1.35 -2.44
CA ARG A 41 -23.13 -0.88 -1.09
C ARG A 41 -21.72 -0.28 -1.09
N PHE A 42 -21.63 1.01 -0.79
CA PHE A 42 -20.37 1.68 -0.51
C PHE A 42 -20.16 1.73 1.00
N ILE A 43 -18.99 1.30 1.45
CA ILE A 43 -18.55 1.38 2.84
C ILE A 43 -17.34 2.30 2.83
N THR A 44 -17.42 3.45 3.47
CA THR A 44 -16.30 4.40 3.57
C THR A 44 -15.80 4.45 5.00
N MET A 45 -14.56 4.02 5.22
CA MET A 45 -13.85 4.11 6.49
C MET A 45 -12.97 5.37 6.46
N ASP A 46 -13.37 6.39 7.21
CA ASP A 46 -12.68 7.67 7.33
C ASP A 46 -11.86 7.70 8.61
N VAL A 47 -10.55 7.50 8.47
CA VAL A 47 -9.60 7.43 9.59
C VAL A 47 -9.53 8.78 10.31
N ARG A 48 -9.55 9.90 9.57
CA ARG A 48 -9.46 11.23 10.16
C ARG A 48 -10.66 11.53 11.04
N ALA A 49 -11.86 11.27 10.53
CA ALA A 49 -13.09 11.53 11.28
C ALA A 49 -13.40 10.44 12.32
N GLY A 50 -12.71 9.29 12.29
CA GLY A 50 -13.04 8.13 13.11
C GLY A 50 -14.38 7.50 12.73
N GLN A 51 -14.78 7.64 11.47
CA GLN A 51 -16.14 7.35 10.99
C GLN A 51 -16.20 6.15 10.04
N VAL A 52 -17.34 5.46 10.06
CA VAL A 52 -17.72 4.49 9.05
C VAL A 52 -19.06 4.91 8.46
N GLU A 53 -19.07 5.26 7.17
CA GLU A 53 -20.28 5.55 6.40
C GLU A 53 -20.65 4.33 5.55
N VAL A 54 -21.89 3.88 5.63
CA VAL A 54 -22.47 2.88 4.73
C VAL A 54 -23.54 3.56 3.90
N ARG A 55 -23.41 3.46 2.58
CA ARG A 55 -24.37 3.99 1.61
C ARG A 55 -24.85 2.87 0.72
N GLU A 56 -26.15 2.62 0.73
CA GLU A 56 -26.78 1.62 -0.14
C GLU A 56 -27.53 2.31 -1.25
N ILE A 57 -27.28 1.89 -2.48
CA ILE A 57 -27.95 2.36 -3.68
C ILE A 57 -28.63 1.16 -4.31
N THR A 58 -29.97 1.20 -4.37
CA THR A 58 -30.78 0.11 -4.91
C THR A 58 -31.75 0.61 -5.96
N PHE A 59 -32.26 -0.30 -6.80
CA PHE A 59 -33.16 0.04 -7.90
C PHE A 59 -34.48 -0.76 -7.89
N PRO A 60 -35.27 -0.74 -6.80
CA PRO A 60 -36.55 -1.43 -6.75
C PRO A 60 -37.50 -0.90 -7.84
N GLY A 61 -38.00 -1.80 -8.69
CA GLY A 61 -38.85 -1.42 -9.83
C GLY A 61 -38.15 -0.49 -10.84
N GLY A 62 -36.82 -0.50 -10.89
CA GLY A 62 -36.02 0.36 -11.77
C GLY A 62 -35.82 1.79 -11.27
N LYS A 63 -36.35 2.15 -10.09
CA LYS A 63 -36.21 3.49 -9.51
C LYS A 63 -35.10 3.51 -8.48
N ARG A 64 -34.15 4.44 -8.65
CA ARG A 64 -33.04 4.66 -7.70
C ARG A 64 -33.58 5.02 -6.31
N THR A 65 -33.13 4.27 -5.31
CA THR A 65 -33.33 4.53 -3.88
C THR A 65 -31.96 4.55 -3.21
N GLU A 66 -31.77 5.42 -2.23
CA GLU A 66 -30.48 5.61 -1.56
C GLU A 66 -30.69 5.78 -0.06
N SER A 67 -29.93 5.04 0.74
CA SER A 67 -29.85 5.17 2.19
C SER A 67 -28.40 5.43 2.61
N VAL A 68 -28.22 6.17 3.70
CA VAL A 68 -26.90 6.49 4.25
C VAL A 68 -26.97 6.36 5.76
N THR A 69 -26.02 5.62 6.32
CA THR A 69 -25.83 5.47 7.76
C THR A 69 -24.37 5.78 8.09
N THR A 70 -24.14 6.65 9.06
CA THR A 70 -22.79 6.98 9.54
C THR A 70 -22.67 6.68 11.02
N THR A 71 -21.60 6.01 11.41
CA THR A 71 -21.23 5.78 12.82
C THR A 71 -19.84 6.33 13.10
N THR A 72 -19.56 6.64 14.38
CA THR A 72 -18.25 7.14 14.86
C THR A 72 -17.66 6.17 15.90
N PRO A 73 -17.30 4.94 15.52
CA PRO A 73 -16.82 3.96 16.48
C PRO A 73 -15.36 4.20 16.92
N PHE A 74 -14.64 5.08 16.23
CA PHE A 74 -13.22 5.37 16.49
C PHE A 74 -13.01 6.82 16.93
N THR A 75 -11.91 7.05 17.64
CA THR A 75 -11.46 8.40 17.97
C THR A 75 -10.97 9.11 16.71
N ALA A 76 -11.40 10.36 16.52
CA ALA A 76 -10.94 11.20 15.42
C ALA A 76 -9.46 11.59 15.58
N VAL A 77 -8.79 11.83 14.45
CA VAL A 77 -7.39 12.21 14.38
C VAL A 77 -7.26 13.69 14.02
N ASP A 78 -6.52 14.43 14.84
CA ASP A 78 -6.20 15.84 14.60
C ASP A 78 -4.71 16.12 14.86
N ARG A 79 -4.30 17.39 14.79
CA ARG A 79 -2.90 17.78 14.99
C ARG A 79 -2.36 17.40 16.38
N THR A 80 -3.21 17.30 17.38
CA THR A 80 -2.83 16.93 18.75
C THR A 80 -2.49 15.43 18.88
N SER A 81 -2.94 14.60 17.94
CA SER A 81 -2.55 13.19 17.82
C SER A 81 -1.09 12.98 17.41
N TYR A 82 -0.35 14.05 17.10
CA TYR A 82 1.00 13.99 16.56
C TYR A 82 2.04 14.66 17.44
N THR A 83 3.27 14.15 17.33
CA THR A 83 4.50 14.76 17.86
C THR A 83 5.49 14.99 16.72
N THR A 84 6.52 15.80 16.97
CA THR A 84 7.67 15.91 16.07
C THR A 84 8.84 15.14 16.66
N ALA A 85 9.31 14.12 15.94
CA ALA A 85 10.47 13.32 16.34
C ALA A 85 11.47 13.27 15.18
N GLY A 86 12.72 13.67 15.42
CA GLY A 86 13.77 13.66 14.39
C GLY A 86 13.46 14.55 13.17
N GLY A 87 12.65 15.60 13.33
CA GLY A 87 12.21 16.46 12.23
C GLY A 87 11.03 15.92 11.41
N HIS A 88 10.45 14.80 11.83
CA HIS A 88 9.31 14.18 11.17
C HIS A 88 8.07 14.18 12.06
N THR A 89 6.90 14.44 11.45
CA THR A 89 5.59 14.34 12.10
C THR A 89 5.26 12.87 12.33
N ARG A 90 5.16 12.44 13.58
CA ARG A 90 4.90 11.03 13.96
C ARG A 90 3.62 10.95 14.79
N PHE A 91 2.79 9.96 14.52
CA PHE A 91 1.61 9.67 15.34
C PHE A 91 2.03 9.23 16.75
N LYS A 92 1.41 9.81 17.79
CA LYS A 92 1.77 9.49 19.19
C LYS A 92 1.33 8.07 19.57
N PRO A 93 2.12 7.35 20.39
CA PRO A 93 1.70 6.08 20.98
C PRO A 93 0.52 6.28 21.95
N GLY A 94 -0.12 5.18 22.37
CA GLY A 94 -1.21 5.14 23.33
C GLY A 94 -2.61 5.43 22.75
N GLN A 95 -2.72 5.76 21.46
CA GLN A 95 -3.99 6.12 20.82
C GLN A 95 -4.72 4.87 20.30
N TYR A 96 -5.04 3.94 21.20
CA TYR A 96 -5.54 2.60 20.85
C TYR A 96 -6.93 2.58 20.20
N THR A 97 -7.75 3.62 20.41
CA THR A 97 -9.12 3.73 19.89
C THR A 97 -9.21 4.42 18.52
N VAL A 98 -8.07 4.80 17.94
CA VAL A 98 -7.99 5.30 16.56
C VAL A 98 -8.00 4.13 15.59
N MET A 99 -8.74 4.29 14.49
CA MET A 99 -8.85 3.29 13.42
C MET A 99 -7.46 2.90 12.89
N SER A 100 -7.29 1.59 12.66
CA SER A 100 -6.05 0.97 12.20
C SER A 100 -6.29 0.21 10.89
N ILE A 101 -5.19 -0.17 10.23
CA ILE A 101 -5.25 -1.07 9.09
C ILE A 101 -5.89 -2.42 9.43
N THR A 102 -5.77 -2.88 10.69
CA THR A 102 -6.39 -4.13 11.12
C THR A 102 -7.91 -4.04 11.22
N ASP A 103 -8.47 -2.85 11.44
CA ASP A 103 -9.92 -2.63 11.38
C ASP A 103 -10.43 -2.73 9.93
N VAL A 104 -9.63 -2.27 8.96
CA VAL A 104 -9.93 -2.46 7.53
C VAL A 104 -9.94 -3.95 7.19
N TYR A 105 -8.95 -4.72 7.67
CA TYR A 105 -8.93 -6.17 7.47
C TYR A 105 -10.10 -6.87 8.12
N ALA A 106 -10.46 -6.49 9.35
CA ALA A 106 -11.65 -6.99 10.02
C ALA A 106 -12.90 -6.73 9.17
N LYS A 107 -13.04 -5.52 8.60
CA LYS A 107 -14.17 -5.20 7.74
C LYS A 107 -14.24 -6.05 6.47
N VAL A 108 -13.11 -6.32 5.83
CA VAL A 108 -13.04 -7.23 4.67
C VAL A 108 -13.41 -8.66 5.10
N ARG A 109 -12.88 -9.15 6.21
CA ARG A 109 -13.22 -10.48 6.74
C ARG A 109 -14.70 -10.62 7.10
N ASP A 110 -15.31 -9.58 7.67
CA ASP A 110 -16.74 -9.56 7.97
C ASP A 110 -17.56 -9.73 6.68
N ILE A 111 -17.16 -9.05 5.59
CA ILE A 111 -17.78 -9.25 4.27
C ILE A 111 -17.60 -10.70 3.81
N GLY A 112 -16.40 -11.27 3.89
CA GLY A 112 -16.18 -12.66 3.49
C GLY A 112 -16.90 -13.70 4.35
N ALA A 113 -17.17 -13.39 5.61
CA ALA A 113 -17.94 -14.25 6.49
C ALA A 113 -19.46 -14.16 6.24
N THR A 114 -19.98 -12.99 5.87
CA THR A 114 -21.42 -12.71 5.80
C THR A 114 -21.97 -12.70 4.37
N ASP A 115 -21.21 -12.13 3.44
CA ASP A 115 -21.55 -11.93 2.03
C ASP A 115 -20.35 -12.34 1.13
N PRO A 116 -19.91 -13.62 1.15
CA PRO A 116 -18.75 -14.05 0.38
C PRO A 116 -18.91 -13.78 -1.12
N GLY A 117 -17.82 -13.38 -1.77
CA GLY A 117 -17.78 -13.09 -3.20
C GLY A 117 -18.44 -11.76 -3.60
N SER A 118 -18.73 -10.87 -2.65
CA SER A 118 -19.46 -9.63 -2.92
C SER A 118 -18.60 -8.37 -3.00
N LEU A 119 -17.38 -8.37 -2.45
CA LEU A 119 -16.45 -7.24 -2.49
C LEU A 119 -15.82 -7.13 -3.89
N VAL A 120 -16.25 -6.14 -4.67
CA VAL A 120 -15.76 -5.91 -6.04
C VAL A 120 -14.57 -4.95 -6.08
N GLU A 121 -14.42 -4.08 -5.08
CA GLU A 121 -13.29 -3.17 -4.98
C GLU A 121 -12.96 -2.84 -3.52
N LEU A 122 -11.68 -2.97 -3.16
CA LEU A 122 -11.07 -2.33 -1.98
C LEU A 122 -10.16 -1.20 -2.46
N SER A 123 -10.43 0.04 -2.07
CA SER A 123 -9.62 1.21 -2.43
C SER A 123 -9.12 1.93 -1.18
N ILE A 124 -7.80 2.01 -0.99
CA ILE A 124 -7.17 2.74 0.12
C ILE A 124 -6.52 4.02 -0.41
N PHE A 125 -7.02 5.17 0.04
CA PHE A 125 -6.53 6.51 -0.28
C PHE A 125 -5.68 7.03 0.88
N SER A 126 -4.38 7.11 0.66
CA SER A 126 -3.46 7.57 1.69
C SER A 126 -2.14 8.07 1.10
N HIS A 127 -1.25 8.55 1.95
CA HIS A 127 0.16 8.53 1.61
C HIS A 127 0.60 7.07 1.41
N GLY A 128 1.57 6.84 0.54
CA GLY A 128 2.00 5.51 0.15
C GLY A 128 3.51 5.32 0.25
N TRP A 129 3.91 4.13 0.66
CA TRP A 129 5.30 3.69 0.75
C TRP A 129 5.38 2.20 0.36
N MET A 130 6.59 1.65 0.15
CA MET A 130 6.74 0.25 -0.28
C MET A 130 6.13 -0.77 0.71
N GLY A 131 6.10 -0.44 2.01
CA GLY A 131 5.49 -1.25 3.05
C GLY A 131 4.00 -0.97 3.26
N GLY A 132 3.36 -0.19 2.39
CA GLY A 132 1.90 -0.10 2.31
C GLY A 132 1.33 1.30 2.55
N PRO A 133 -0.01 1.41 2.61
CA PRO A 133 -0.70 2.64 2.91
C PRO A 133 -0.38 3.15 4.31
N ILE A 134 -0.15 4.46 4.41
CA ILE A 134 0.09 5.20 5.65
C ILE A 134 -1.22 5.84 6.07
N LEU A 135 -1.94 5.23 7.01
CA LEU A 135 -3.24 5.73 7.47
C LEU A 135 -3.07 6.93 8.40
N VAL A 136 -2.09 6.89 9.29
CA VAL A 136 -1.85 7.98 10.27
C VAL A 136 -0.38 8.35 10.44
N ASN A 137 0.57 7.64 9.82
CA ASN A 137 2.02 7.82 10.02
C ASN A 137 2.48 7.40 11.42
N SER A 138 2.04 6.21 11.81
CA SER A 138 2.53 5.49 12.98
C SER A 138 3.81 4.71 12.63
N THR A 139 4.48 4.24 13.67
CA THR A 139 5.74 3.49 13.53
C THR A 139 5.61 2.19 14.30
N ASP A 140 6.05 1.10 13.70
CA ASP A 140 6.33 -0.14 14.42
C ASP A 140 7.80 -0.09 14.86
N ASP A 141 8.04 0.35 16.09
CA ASP A 141 9.38 0.36 16.70
C ASP A 141 9.68 -0.92 17.48
N ARG A 142 8.79 -1.93 17.36
CA ARG A 142 8.85 -3.20 18.10
C ARG A 142 8.79 -2.99 19.61
N GLN A 143 8.14 -1.93 20.11
CA GLN A 143 8.00 -1.65 21.53
C GLN A 143 6.54 -1.34 21.89
N ILE A 144 6.14 -1.64 23.13
CA ILE A 144 4.84 -1.26 23.69
C ILE A 144 5.09 -0.41 24.92
N GLU A 145 4.45 0.75 24.99
CA GLU A 145 4.43 1.58 26.20
C GLU A 145 3.24 1.20 27.10
N ILE A 146 3.54 0.64 28.27
CA ILE A 146 2.56 0.30 29.30
C ILE A 146 2.64 1.34 30.41
N THR A 147 1.56 2.10 30.59
CA THR A 147 1.44 3.00 31.75
C THR A 147 0.97 2.22 32.97
N VAL A 148 1.85 2.06 33.96
CA VAL A 148 1.56 1.41 35.23
C VAL A 148 1.16 2.48 36.26
N PRO A 149 -0.10 2.49 36.74
CA PRO A 149 -0.50 3.42 37.78
C PRO A 149 0.23 3.09 39.09
N VAL A 150 0.78 4.10 39.75
CA VAL A 150 1.42 3.98 41.07
C VAL A 150 0.54 4.68 42.10
N PRO A 151 -0.01 3.98 43.11
CA PRO A 151 -0.84 4.60 44.15
C PRO A 151 -0.10 5.76 44.83
N GLY A 152 -0.69 6.96 44.79
CA GLY A 152 -0.11 8.15 45.40
C GLY A 152 1.11 8.74 44.67
N GLY A 153 1.45 8.26 43.47
CA GLY A 153 2.62 8.68 42.71
C GLY A 153 2.31 9.06 41.25
N THR A 154 3.36 9.46 40.54
CA THR A 154 3.30 9.65 39.08
C THR A 154 3.28 8.27 38.42
N PRO A 155 2.37 7.99 37.46
CA PRO A 155 2.40 6.74 36.70
C PRO A 155 3.76 6.49 36.06
N ILE A 156 4.20 5.24 36.04
CA ILE A 156 5.46 4.84 35.41
C ILE A 156 5.14 4.30 34.02
N VAL A 157 5.88 4.74 33.01
CA VAL A 157 5.84 4.15 31.66
C VAL A 157 6.90 3.06 31.58
N VAL A 158 6.47 1.84 31.29
CA VAL A 158 7.34 0.68 31.08
C VAL A 158 7.30 0.31 29.60
N THR A 159 8.47 0.19 28.98
CA THR A 159 8.59 -0.22 27.58
C THR A 159 8.89 -1.72 27.50
N VAL A 160 8.08 -2.46 26.74
CA VAL A 160 8.22 -3.92 26.58
C VAL A 160 8.44 -4.26 25.10
N PRO A 161 9.43 -5.09 24.73
CA PRO A 161 9.65 -5.46 23.33
C PRO A 161 8.53 -6.35 22.78
N VAL A 162 8.14 -6.09 21.53
CA VAL A 162 7.19 -6.92 20.77
C VAL A 162 7.95 -8.02 20.04
N ASN A 163 7.81 -9.26 20.52
CA ASN A 163 8.53 -10.40 19.96
C ASN A 163 7.81 -11.03 18.74
N GLY A 164 8.59 -11.61 17.83
CA GLY A 164 8.08 -12.40 16.71
C GLY A 164 7.23 -11.60 15.72
N THR A 165 6.07 -12.14 15.37
CA THR A 165 5.15 -11.61 14.35
C THR A 165 3.98 -10.83 14.96
N LEU A 166 3.98 -10.59 16.27
CA LEU A 166 3.00 -9.73 16.92
C LEU A 166 3.11 -8.31 16.36
N ARG A 167 1.95 -7.70 16.10
CA ARG A 167 1.87 -6.27 15.79
C ARG A 167 2.09 -5.44 17.04
N ASP A 168 2.77 -4.33 16.85
CA ASP A 168 2.81 -3.24 17.79
C ASP A 168 1.40 -2.58 17.83
N PRO A 169 0.74 -2.48 19.01
CA PRO A 169 -0.57 -1.87 19.14
C PRO A 169 -0.59 -0.36 18.85
N ASP A 170 0.56 0.32 18.92
CA ASP A 170 0.73 1.73 18.56
C ASP A 170 0.88 1.92 17.05
N ASP A 171 1.21 0.85 16.32
CA ASP A 171 1.28 0.88 14.87
C ASP A 171 -0.09 0.66 14.22
N LYS A 172 -0.63 1.72 13.63
CA LYS A 172 -1.92 1.76 12.92
C LYS A 172 -1.79 1.56 11.41
N ASP A 173 -0.58 1.66 10.87
CA ASP A 173 -0.29 1.59 9.43
C ASP A 173 -0.02 0.14 8.95
N ALA A 174 -0.13 -0.06 7.64
CA ALA A 174 0.13 -1.35 7.00
C ALA A 174 1.57 -1.83 7.18
N ARG A 175 1.75 -3.14 7.40
CA ARG A 175 3.04 -3.84 7.50
C ARG A 175 2.97 -5.21 6.82
N PRO A 176 3.54 -5.40 5.61
CA PRO A 176 3.40 -6.65 4.87
C PRO A 176 3.94 -7.87 5.62
N ARG A 177 5.01 -7.67 6.42
CA ARG A 177 5.64 -8.73 7.21
C ARG A 177 4.82 -9.19 8.42
N LEU A 178 3.76 -8.47 8.79
CA LEU A 178 2.96 -8.74 10.00
C LEU A 178 1.47 -8.96 9.71
N ASP A 179 0.96 -8.40 8.61
CA ASP A 179 -0.48 -8.24 8.41
C ASP A 179 -1.20 -9.48 7.90
N PHE A 180 -0.52 -10.27 7.07
CA PHE A 180 -1.12 -11.43 6.40
C PHE A 180 -0.60 -12.77 6.95
N ILE A 181 -0.14 -12.75 8.19
CA ILE A 181 0.36 -13.92 8.92
C ILE A 181 -0.19 -13.93 10.34
N ALA A 182 -0.13 -15.09 11.00
CA ALA A 182 -0.54 -15.22 12.39
C ALA A 182 0.37 -14.37 13.32
N PRO A 183 -0.19 -13.73 14.37
CA PRO A 183 -1.59 -13.83 14.81
C PRO A 183 -2.53 -12.80 14.17
N THR A 184 -2.05 -11.80 13.44
CA THR A 184 -2.89 -10.76 12.81
C THR A 184 -3.90 -11.35 11.83
N MET A 185 -3.46 -12.34 11.05
CA MET A 185 -4.25 -13.04 10.05
C MET A 185 -3.86 -14.51 10.06
N ASP A 186 -4.50 -15.29 10.94
CA ASP A 186 -4.37 -16.75 10.92
C ASP A 186 -5.03 -17.38 9.67
N ALA A 187 -4.95 -18.70 9.52
CA ALA A 187 -5.46 -19.38 8.33
C ALA A 187 -6.99 -19.20 8.14
N ALA A 188 -7.77 -19.14 9.22
CA ALA A 188 -9.22 -18.95 9.14
C ALA A 188 -9.56 -17.50 8.77
N ALA A 189 -8.88 -16.54 9.38
CA ALA A 189 -8.98 -15.13 9.07
C ALA A 189 -8.57 -14.85 7.61
N LEU A 190 -7.47 -15.45 7.14
CA LEU A 190 -7.00 -15.31 5.77
C LEU A 190 -8.01 -15.89 4.78
N LYS A 191 -8.63 -17.04 5.11
CA LYS A 191 -9.71 -17.61 4.30
C LYS A 191 -10.89 -16.63 4.19
N GLN A 192 -11.37 -16.08 5.31
CA GLN A 192 -12.45 -15.07 5.31
C GLN A 192 -12.06 -13.83 4.50
N PHE A 193 -10.83 -13.36 4.65
CA PHE A 193 -10.33 -12.20 3.92
C PHE A 193 -10.37 -12.42 2.40
N LYS A 194 -9.94 -13.60 1.94
CA LYS A 194 -10.00 -14.01 0.54
C LYS A 194 -11.44 -14.22 0.05
N ASP A 195 -12.27 -14.88 0.84
CA ASP A 195 -13.67 -15.18 0.50
C ASP A 195 -14.52 -13.92 0.32
N ALA A 196 -14.09 -12.76 0.84
CA ALA A 196 -14.80 -11.49 0.64
C ALA A 196 -14.87 -11.07 -0.83
N PHE A 197 -13.79 -11.28 -1.58
CA PHE A 197 -13.64 -10.74 -2.93
C PHE A 197 -14.45 -11.49 -3.97
N ALA A 198 -15.13 -10.74 -4.83
CA ALA A 198 -15.74 -11.25 -6.05
C ALA A 198 -14.68 -11.83 -6.99
N SER A 199 -15.07 -12.70 -7.91
CA SER A 199 -14.14 -13.34 -8.87
C SER A 199 -13.48 -12.35 -9.83
N ASP A 200 -14.12 -11.22 -10.09
CA ASP A 200 -13.59 -10.08 -10.85
C ASP A 200 -13.18 -8.90 -9.96
N GLY A 201 -13.13 -9.12 -8.65
CA GLY A 201 -12.72 -8.12 -7.66
C GLY A 201 -11.24 -7.76 -7.76
N PHE A 202 -10.89 -6.59 -7.25
CA PHE A 202 -9.51 -6.11 -7.17
C PHE A 202 -9.33 -5.16 -5.99
N ALA A 203 -8.07 -4.85 -5.66
CA ALA A 203 -7.74 -3.78 -4.73
C ALA A 203 -6.93 -2.65 -5.39
N TRP A 204 -7.03 -1.46 -4.82
CA TRP A 204 -6.26 -0.28 -5.17
C TRP A 204 -5.55 0.26 -3.93
N LEU A 205 -4.27 0.56 -4.12
CA LEU A 205 -3.47 1.34 -3.20
C LEU A 205 -3.15 2.66 -3.89
N TRP A 206 -3.97 3.67 -3.59
CA TRP A 206 -3.83 5.02 -4.12
C TRP A 206 -2.76 5.74 -3.31
N GLY A 207 -1.70 6.18 -3.99
CA GLY A 207 -0.58 6.84 -3.35
C GLY A 207 0.72 6.61 -4.09
N CYS A 208 1.80 7.11 -3.50
CA CYS A 208 3.16 6.90 -3.98
C CYS A 208 3.68 5.50 -3.61
N ALA A 209 4.76 5.08 -4.27
CA ALA A 209 5.62 4.01 -3.80
C ALA A 209 7.06 4.41 -4.13
N PHE A 210 7.56 5.45 -3.45
CA PHE A 210 8.82 6.13 -3.79
C PHE A 210 9.95 5.86 -2.77
N PRO A 211 10.40 4.61 -2.56
CA PRO A 211 11.67 4.39 -1.89
C PRO A 211 12.78 4.99 -2.76
N ARG A 212 13.39 6.07 -2.25
CA ARG A 212 14.40 6.87 -2.96
C ARG A 212 15.51 6.02 -3.55
N VAL A 213 15.99 5.04 -2.79
CA VAL A 213 17.04 4.12 -3.22
C VAL A 213 16.68 3.29 -4.46
N ILE A 214 15.45 2.78 -4.55
CA ILE A 214 14.99 2.04 -5.73
C ILE A 214 14.84 2.98 -6.93
N HIS A 215 14.27 4.17 -6.71
CA HIS A 215 14.15 5.17 -7.76
C HIS A 215 15.52 5.53 -8.36
N HIS A 216 16.49 5.84 -7.49
CA HIS A 216 17.81 6.28 -7.91
C HIS A 216 18.63 5.14 -8.53
N THR A 217 18.54 3.91 -8.00
CA THR A 217 19.16 2.74 -8.61
C THR A 217 18.58 2.43 -10.00
N LEU A 218 17.25 2.54 -10.20
CA LEU A 218 16.64 2.41 -11.52
C LEU A 218 17.15 3.48 -12.47
N TRP A 219 17.19 4.74 -12.02
CA TRP A 219 17.69 5.86 -12.83
C TRP A 219 19.18 5.67 -13.22
N ALA A 220 20.02 5.21 -12.31
CA ALA A 220 21.43 4.91 -12.58
C ALA A 220 21.60 3.77 -13.59
N MET A 221 20.77 2.72 -13.50
CA MET A 221 20.73 1.61 -14.46
C MET A 221 20.27 2.09 -15.85
N GLU A 222 19.20 2.89 -15.90
CA GLU A 222 18.64 3.44 -17.13
C GLU A 222 19.62 4.38 -17.85
N GLY A 223 20.48 5.07 -17.08
CA GLY A 223 21.58 5.88 -17.59
C GLY A 223 22.78 5.09 -18.13
N SER A 224 22.83 3.78 -17.94
CA SER A 224 23.91 2.94 -18.45
C SER A 224 23.89 2.88 -19.98
N LYS A 225 25.05 3.03 -20.63
CA LYS A 225 25.15 3.01 -22.12
C LYS A 225 24.65 1.71 -22.75
N ALA A 226 24.84 0.60 -22.02
CA ALA A 226 24.44 -0.74 -22.44
C ALA A 226 22.94 -1.02 -22.17
N TYR A 227 22.25 -0.17 -21.40
CA TYR A 227 20.81 -0.28 -21.21
C TYR A 227 20.05 0.18 -22.46
N LYS A 228 18.99 -0.57 -22.80
CA LYS A 228 18.08 -0.31 -23.92
C LYS A 228 16.67 -0.71 -23.51
N SER A 229 15.74 0.23 -23.46
CA SER A 229 14.34 -0.05 -23.11
C SER A 229 13.66 -1.11 -24.00
N SER A 230 14.15 -1.31 -25.22
CA SER A 230 13.68 -2.31 -26.19
C SER A 230 14.14 -3.74 -25.91
N GLY A 231 15.03 -3.96 -24.94
CA GLY A 231 15.58 -5.28 -24.63
C GLY A 231 17.08 -5.22 -24.34
N VAL A 232 17.47 -5.82 -23.21
CA VAL A 232 18.87 -5.99 -22.77
C VAL A 232 19.03 -7.47 -22.46
N GLY A 233 20.09 -8.09 -22.98
CA GLY A 233 20.37 -9.50 -22.71
C GLY A 233 20.82 -9.71 -21.27
N ASP A 234 20.44 -10.84 -20.67
CA ASP A 234 20.66 -11.14 -19.25
C ASP A 234 22.12 -11.09 -18.82
N ASP A 235 23.04 -11.51 -19.69
CA ASP A 235 24.48 -11.48 -19.45
C ASP A 235 25.15 -10.15 -19.78
N THR A 236 24.41 -9.16 -20.26
CA THR A 236 24.94 -7.82 -20.53
C THR A 236 25.37 -7.18 -19.22
N VAL A 237 26.64 -6.77 -19.14
CA VAL A 237 27.16 -6.03 -17.99
C VAL A 237 26.70 -4.58 -18.11
N LEU A 238 26.06 -4.07 -17.06
CA LEU A 238 25.70 -2.67 -16.93
C LEU A 238 26.64 -1.99 -15.95
N ASP A 239 27.28 -0.94 -16.42
CA ASP A 239 28.04 0.00 -15.59
C ASP A 239 27.09 1.09 -15.10
N MET A 240 26.98 1.26 -13.78
CA MET A 240 26.17 2.28 -13.12
C MET A 240 27.11 3.29 -12.43
N PRO A 241 27.59 4.33 -13.15
CA PRO A 241 28.57 5.27 -12.61
C PRO A 241 27.98 6.31 -11.66
N ALA A 242 26.65 6.45 -11.63
CA ALA A 242 25.93 7.45 -10.84
C ALA A 242 25.21 6.79 -9.66
N VAL A 243 25.91 5.99 -8.86
CA VAL A 243 25.38 5.37 -7.64
C VAL A 243 25.79 6.14 -6.40
N THR A 244 24.91 6.17 -5.40
CA THR A 244 25.17 6.69 -4.06
C THR A 244 25.48 5.55 -3.09
N ALA A 245 25.91 5.90 -1.88
CA ALA A 245 26.13 4.90 -0.82
C ALA A 245 24.84 4.11 -0.49
N GLU A 246 23.67 4.75 -0.53
CA GLU A 246 22.39 4.09 -0.26
C GLU A 246 22.07 3.04 -1.34
N ASP A 247 22.32 3.34 -2.62
CA ASP A 247 22.09 2.38 -3.72
C ASP A 247 23.00 1.15 -3.59
N VAL A 248 24.25 1.39 -3.21
CA VAL A 248 25.24 0.35 -2.97
C VAL A 248 24.79 -0.54 -1.83
N ASP A 249 24.39 0.02 -0.69
CA ASP A 249 23.96 -0.76 0.47
C ASP A 249 22.71 -1.59 0.17
N PHE A 250 21.73 -1.02 -0.55
CA PHE A 250 20.54 -1.73 -1.01
C PHE A 250 20.89 -2.90 -1.95
N LEU A 251 21.72 -2.64 -2.96
CA LEU A 251 22.12 -3.67 -3.92
C LEU A 251 23.01 -4.72 -3.28
N GLU A 252 23.91 -4.36 -2.37
CA GLU A 252 24.78 -5.30 -1.68
C GLU A 252 23.98 -6.25 -0.78
N GLN A 253 23.01 -5.72 -0.01
CA GLN A 253 22.14 -6.53 0.83
C GLN A 253 21.41 -7.63 0.03
N ILE A 254 20.99 -7.31 -1.19
CA ILE A 254 20.22 -8.23 -2.03
C ILE A 254 21.15 -9.14 -2.85
N LEU A 255 22.19 -8.59 -3.47
CA LEU A 255 23.02 -9.27 -4.47
C LEU A 255 24.20 -10.04 -3.87
N ALA A 256 24.80 -9.59 -2.77
CA ALA A 256 25.98 -10.25 -2.20
C ALA A 256 25.76 -11.75 -1.91
N PRO A 257 24.61 -12.19 -1.37
CA PRO A 257 24.33 -13.62 -1.18
C PRO A 257 24.30 -14.45 -2.47
N LYS A 258 24.11 -13.81 -3.64
CA LYS A 258 24.07 -14.48 -4.95
C LYS A 258 25.36 -14.34 -5.75
N LEU A 259 26.11 -13.26 -5.52
CA LEU A 259 27.39 -12.99 -6.19
C LEU A 259 28.59 -13.57 -5.44
N GLY A 260 28.45 -13.87 -4.15
CA GLY A 260 29.55 -14.28 -3.28
C GLY A 260 30.39 -13.09 -2.82
N ALA A 261 30.96 -12.34 -3.78
CA ALA A 261 31.62 -11.06 -3.53
C ALA A 261 30.88 -9.94 -4.27
N PHE A 262 30.47 -8.90 -3.56
CA PHE A 262 29.88 -7.71 -4.18
C PHE A 262 30.99 -6.96 -4.95
N PRO A 263 30.74 -6.50 -6.19
CA PRO A 263 31.80 -6.05 -7.09
C PRO A 263 32.59 -4.86 -6.54
N SER A 264 32.01 -3.65 -6.56
CA SER A 264 32.65 -2.44 -6.05
C SER A 264 31.61 -1.50 -5.48
N ARG A 265 31.94 -0.87 -4.35
CA ARG A 265 31.11 0.15 -3.70
C ARG A 265 31.23 1.54 -4.33
N THR A 266 32.17 1.74 -5.26
CA THR A 266 32.41 3.03 -5.94
C THR A 266 31.96 3.04 -7.40
N SER A 267 31.83 1.87 -8.03
CA SER A 267 31.36 1.71 -9.40
C SER A 267 30.70 0.34 -9.55
N ILE A 268 29.38 0.28 -9.56
CA ILE A 268 28.69 -1.01 -9.69
C ILE A 268 28.70 -1.42 -11.15
N SER A 269 29.36 -2.53 -11.43
CA SER A 269 29.40 -3.18 -12.74
C SER A 269 28.90 -4.60 -12.55
N VAL A 270 27.70 -4.89 -13.06
CA VAL A 270 27.00 -6.15 -12.79
C VAL A 270 26.15 -6.58 -13.99
N LYS A 271 25.98 -7.89 -14.18
CA LYS A 271 25.11 -8.41 -15.23
C LYS A 271 23.65 -8.00 -14.99
N PHE A 272 22.96 -7.67 -16.06
CA PHE A 272 21.59 -7.17 -16.03
C PHE A 272 20.61 -8.11 -15.32
N LYS A 273 20.79 -9.44 -15.45
CA LYS A 273 19.97 -10.43 -14.74
C LYS A 273 19.94 -10.27 -13.22
N TYR A 274 21.04 -9.86 -12.60
CA TYR A 274 21.08 -9.60 -11.16
C TYR A 274 20.27 -8.36 -10.78
N LEU A 275 20.34 -7.29 -11.58
CA LEU A 275 19.55 -6.08 -11.36
C LEU A 275 18.05 -6.37 -11.53
N LYS A 276 17.65 -7.09 -12.59
CA LYS A 276 16.26 -7.56 -12.75
C LYS A 276 15.80 -8.37 -11.54
N TRP A 277 16.62 -9.31 -11.08
CA TRP A 277 16.30 -10.13 -9.90
C TRP A 277 16.15 -9.27 -8.64
N ALA A 278 17.06 -8.31 -8.40
CA ALA A 278 16.97 -7.43 -7.24
C ALA A 278 15.69 -6.59 -7.21
N PHE A 279 15.33 -5.95 -8.33
CA PHE A 279 14.09 -5.19 -8.42
C PHE A 279 12.85 -6.08 -8.32
N CYS A 280 12.90 -7.30 -8.84
CA CYS A 280 11.82 -8.26 -8.68
C CYS A 280 11.62 -8.65 -7.21
N VAL A 281 12.70 -9.00 -6.50
CA VAL A 281 12.64 -9.35 -5.06
C VAL A 281 12.14 -8.17 -4.23
N ALA A 282 12.57 -6.94 -4.55
CA ALA A 282 12.05 -5.75 -3.88
C ALA A 282 10.52 -5.59 -4.06
N ASN A 283 9.99 -5.94 -5.24
CA ASN A 283 8.54 -5.95 -5.46
C ASN A 283 7.84 -7.11 -4.73
N GLN A 284 8.46 -8.29 -4.61
CA GLN A 284 7.91 -9.37 -3.78
C GLN A 284 7.85 -9.00 -2.29
N ALA A 285 8.76 -8.14 -1.82
CA ALA A 285 8.79 -7.67 -0.44
C ALA A 285 7.80 -6.53 -0.15
N CYS A 286 7.15 -5.95 -1.17
CA CYS A 286 6.28 -4.81 -1.00
C CYS A 286 4.87 -5.21 -0.56
N TYR A 287 4.14 -4.25 0.01
CA TYR A 287 2.79 -4.48 0.50
C TYR A 287 1.77 -4.79 -0.60
N ALA A 288 1.92 -4.20 -1.79
CA ALA A 288 1.02 -4.49 -2.90
C ALA A 288 1.07 -5.97 -3.30
N PHE A 289 2.27 -6.57 -3.32
CA PHE A 289 2.45 -8.00 -3.55
C PHE A 289 1.85 -8.86 -2.42
N ALA A 290 2.12 -8.49 -1.17
CA ALA A 290 1.60 -9.21 0.00
C ALA A 290 0.05 -9.20 0.02
N LEU A 291 -0.56 -8.04 -0.26
CA LEU A 291 -2.02 -7.90 -0.35
C LEU A 291 -2.58 -8.72 -1.53
N ALA A 292 -1.96 -8.68 -2.70
CA ALA A 292 -2.43 -9.45 -3.86
C ALA A 292 -2.43 -10.96 -3.59
N THR A 293 -1.36 -11.45 -2.95
CA THR A 293 -1.21 -12.85 -2.57
C THR A 293 -2.23 -13.26 -1.51
N ALA A 294 -2.40 -12.43 -0.47
CA ALA A 294 -3.30 -12.72 0.64
C ALA A 294 -4.78 -12.65 0.23
N ALA A 295 -5.16 -11.63 -0.55
CA ALA A 295 -6.52 -11.43 -1.04
C ALA A 295 -6.87 -12.40 -2.18
N GLY A 296 -5.88 -12.91 -2.91
CA GLY A 296 -6.10 -13.72 -4.10
C GLY A 296 -6.73 -12.95 -5.26
N VAL A 297 -6.57 -11.63 -5.28
CA VAL A 297 -7.04 -10.74 -6.36
C VAL A 297 -5.91 -9.81 -6.82
N ASP A 298 -6.08 -9.23 -8.01
CA ASP A 298 -5.14 -8.25 -8.53
C ASP A 298 -5.14 -6.97 -7.67
N VAL A 299 -3.96 -6.42 -7.43
CA VAL A 299 -3.76 -5.15 -6.72
C VAL A 299 -3.15 -4.12 -7.65
N ARG A 300 -3.73 -2.93 -7.70
CA ARG A 300 -3.25 -1.79 -8.47
C ARG A 300 -2.54 -0.83 -7.53
N ALA A 301 -1.24 -0.66 -7.71
CA ALA A 301 -0.41 0.16 -6.84
C ALA A 301 0.75 0.79 -7.64
N ALA A 302 1.31 1.89 -7.12
CA ALA A 302 2.43 2.54 -7.80
C ALA A 302 3.60 1.54 -7.92
N ALA A 303 4.30 1.57 -9.05
CA ALA A 303 5.53 0.80 -9.19
C ALA A 303 6.58 1.35 -8.22
N LEU A 304 7.43 0.50 -7.64
CA LEU A 304 8.47 0.99 -6.72
C LEU A 304 9.37 2.02 -7.42
N GLY A 305 9.73 3.07 -6.70
CA GLY A 305 10.51 4.20 -7.22
C GLY A 305 9.69 5.21 -8.02
N THR A 306 8.36 5.20 -7.89
CA THR A 306 7.46 6.20 -8.52
C THR A 306 6.58 6.91 -7.49
N TYR A 307 6.21 8.16 -7.78
CA TYR A 307 5.28 8.94 -6.95
C TYR A 307 3.98 9.21 -7.71
N ALA A 308 2.92 9.45 -6.95
CA ALA A 308 1.62 9.85 -7.45
C ALA A 308 1.41 11.35 -7.30
N GLU A 309 0.61 11.89 -8.20
CA GLU A 309 0.11 13.26 -8.20
C GLU A 309 -1.42 13.25 -8.23
N TYR A 310 -2.01 14.43 -8.03
CA TYR A 310 -3.46 14.60 -8.07
C TYR A 310 -3.91 15.02 -9.45
N ASP A 311 -5.05 14.48 -9.89
CA ASP A 311 -5.69 14.95 -11.11
C ASP A 311 -6.10 16.43 -10.92
N THR A 312 -5.65 17.31 -11.82
CA THR A 312 -6.02 18.73 -11.80
C THR A 312 -7.40 19.00 -12.41
N ALA A 313 -7.97 18.01 -13.09
CA ALA A 313 -9.28 18.06 -13.73
C ALA A 313 -9.96 16.68 -13.74
N GLY A 314 -11.20 16.61 -14.22
CA GLY A 314 -11.93 15.33 -14.37
C GLY A 314 -12.35 14.72 -13.04
N ASP A 315 -12.01 13.45 -12.82
CA ASP A 315 -12.46 12.68 -11.65
C ASP A 315 -11.80 13.13 -10.34
N ARG A 316 -10.76 13.99 -10.38
CA ARG A 316 -10.08 14.51 -9.19
C ARG A 316 -9.63 13.40 -8.24
N LEU A 317 -8.97 12.40 -8.80
CA LEU A 317 -8.37 11.27 -8.09
C LEU A 317 -6.84 11.40 -8.13
N MET A 318 -6.11 10.29 -7.97
CA MET A 318 -4.65 10.25 -8.06
C MET A 318 -4.20 9.50 -9.32
N ASN A 319 -3.03 9.84 -9.82
CA ASN A 319 -2.37 9.13 -10.92
C ASN A 319 -0.86 9.08 -10.67
N VAL A 320 -0.17 8.05 -11.15
CA VAL A 320 1.30 8.01 -11.08
C VAL A 320 1.87 9.01 -12.07
N TYR A 321 2.85 9.81 -11.65
CA TYR A 321 3.43 10.87 -12.47
C TYR A 321 3.94 10.34 -13.82
N SER A 322 3.51 10.98 -14.90
CA SER A 322 3.76 10.49 -16.26
C SER A 322 5.24 10.54 -16.70
N GLY A 323 6.07 11.33 -16.03
CA GLY A 323 7.50 11.46 -16.36
C GLY A 323 8.33 10.20 -16.10
N PHE A 324 7.81 9.21 -15.38
CA PHE A 324 8.49 7.93 -15.12
C PHE A 324 8.44 6.93 -16.29
N THR A 325 8.49 7.42 -17.53
CA THR A 325 8.31 6.57 -18.73
C THR A 325 9.38 5.47 -18.83
N ALA A 326 10.63 5.75 -18.42
CA ALA A 326 11.70 4.74 -18.38
C ALA A 326 11.41 3.63 -17.36
N HIS A 327 11.06 4.01 -16.12
CA HIS A 327 10.65 3.07 -15.06
C HIS A 327 9.49 2.19 -15.52
N PHE A 328 8.43 2.79 -16.08
CA PHE A 328 7.28 2.02 -16.58
C PHE A 328 7.68 1.00 -17.64
N THR A 329 8.57 1.40 -18.55
CA THR A 329 9.09 0.51 -19.60
C THR A 329 9.93 -0.61 -19.00
N PHE A 330 10.74 -0.32 -17.98
CA PHE A 330 11.49 -1.35 -17.27
C PHE A 330 10.55 -2.38 -16.62
N TYR A 331 9.58 -1.93 -15.83
CA TYR A 331 8.61 -2.79 -15.15
C TYR A 331 7.84 -3.66 -16.14
N LYS A 332 7.40 -3.08 -17.25
CA LYS A 332 6.68 -3.79 -18.31
C LYS A 332 7.56 -4.84 -19.01
N ASN A 333 8.71 -4.41 -19.53
CA ASN A 333 9.48 -5.22 -20.48
C ASN A 333 10.36 -6.26 -19.78
N TYR A 334 10.77 -6.03 -18.53
CA TYR A 334 11.70 -6.92 -17.82
C TYR A 334 11.10 -7.63 -16.63
N LEU A 335 10.08 -7.04 -16.00
CA LEU A 335 9.39 -7.66 -14.86
C LEU A 335 7.97 -8.11 -15.20
N GLY A 336 7.50 -7.89 -16.44
CA GLY A 336 6.22 -8.41 -16.93
C GLY A 336 4.99 -7.72 -16.36
N PHE A 337 5.14 -6.52 -15.77
CA PHE A 337 4.00 -5.80 -15.22
C PHE A 337 3.07 -5.31 -16.32
N THR A 338 1.77 -5.42 -16.06
CA THR A 338 0.74 -4.64 -16.75
C THR A 338 0.39 -3.41 -15.92
N PHE A 339 -0.26 -2.43 -16.54
CA PHE A 339 -0.74 -1.23 -15.86
C PHE A 339 -2.26 -1.19 -15.82
N ASP A 340 -2.81 -0.42 -14.88
CA ASP A 340 -4.23 -0.36 -14.61
C ASP A 340 -5.04 0.02 -15.87
N PRO A 341 -6.25 -0.56 -16.04
CA PRO A 341 -7.07 -0.30 -17.21
C PRO A 341 -7.69 1.10 -17.23
N GLU A 342 -7.58 1.87 -16.13
CA GLU A 342 -8.11 3.22 -16.03
C GLU A 342 -7.10 4.28 -16.49
N GLY A 343 -5.93 3.87 -16.97
CA GLY A 343 -4.92 4.75 -17.54
C GLY A 343 -4.22 5.64 -16.50
N ARG A 344 -4.29 5.25 -15.22
CA ARG A 344 -3.72 6.02 -14.10
C ARG A 344 -2.26 5.70 -13.82
N ARG A 345 -1.67 4.79 -14.61
CA ARG A 345 -0.25 4.39 -14.59
C ARG A 345 0.17 3.65 -13.32
N TYR A 346 -0.79 3.05 -12.63
CA TYR A 346 -0.52 2.14 -11.53
C TYR A 346 -0.20 0.75 -12.06
N ALA A 347 0.81 0.11 -11.49
CA ALA A 347 1.23 -1.22 -11.86
C ALA A 347 0.26 -2.26 -11.26
N VAL A 348 0.04 -3.36 -11.97
CA VAL A 348 -0.85 -4.45 -11.54
C VAL A 348 -0.02 -5.59 -10.96
N TYR A 349 -0.12 -5.77 -9.65
CA TYR A 349 0.42 -6.90 -8.91
C TYR A 349 -0.60 -8.03 -8.98
N LYS A 350 -0.22 -9.15 -9.61
CA LYS A 350 -1.12 -10.26 -9.90
C LYS A 350 -1.36 -11.14 -8.68
N ALA A 351 -2.60 -11.63 -8.54
CA ALA A 351 -2.96 -12.63 -7.53
C ALA A 351 -2.11 -13.90 -7.61
N ALA A 352 -1.72 -14.30 -8.82
CA ALA A 352 -0.84 -15.44 -9.08
C ALA A 352 0.61 -15.22 -8.60
N GLY A 353 0.92 -14.01 -8.13
CA GLY A 353 2.25 -13.61 -7.72
C GLY A 353 3.11 -13.09 -8.88
N LEU A 354 4.39 -12.94 -8.57
CA LEU A 354 5.45 -12.42 -9.41
C LEU A 354 6.59 -13.42 -9.28
N SER A 355 6.98 -14.05 -10.40
CA SER A 355 8.09 -14.99 -10.41
C SER A 355 9.37 -14.25 -10.75
N CYS A 356 10.35 -14.29 -9.86
CA CYS A 356 11.63 -13.63 -10.10
C CYS A 356 12.56 -14.53 -10.93
N PRO A 357 13.17 -14.00 -12.01
CA PRO A 357 14.10 -14.76 -12.83
C PRO A 357 15.29 -15.21 -11.97
N SER A 358 15.86 -16.38 -12.29
CA SER A 358 17.08 -16.82 -11.61
C SER A 358 18.21 -15.82 -11.91
N PRO A 359 18.95 -15.37 -10.89
CA PRO A 359 20.00 -14.36 -11.06
C PRO A 359 21.22 -14.84 -11.84
#